data_AF-A0A1R1SNK0-F1
#
_entry.id   AF-A0A1R1SNK0-F1
#
_cell.length_a   1.000
_cell.length_b   1.000
_cell.length_c   1.000
_cell.angle_alpha   90.00
_cell.angle_beta   90.00
_cell.angle_gamma   90.00
#
_symmetry.space_group_name_H-M   'P 1'
#
loop_
_entity.id
_entity.type
_entity.pdbx_description
1 polymer ?
#
loop_
_entity_poly.entity_id
_entity_poly.type
_entity_poly.pdbx_seq_one_letter_code
_entity_poly.pdbx_strand_id
1 'polypeptide(L)'
;MTAERRTAPALSHGCALCAAPGDFGPHNPTEPRSGLCPACIAAGKPTRNGLEQAVVIVAGQTLSGVEAFDLANATPEELAYHLGGVKRSLRSLLQLFAPVEGEGDR
;
A
#
# COMPACT_ATOMS: atom_id res chain seq x y z
N MET A 1 7.14 0.77 -47.87
CA MET A 1 7.75 1.53 -46.75
C MET A 1 6.61 1.87 -45.80
N THR A 2 6.52 1.42 -44.55
CA THR A 2 7.44 0.75 -43.64
C THR A 2 6.56 -0.11 -42.72
N ALA A 3 6.76 -1.42 -42.69
CA ALA A 3 6.16 -2.27 -41.67
C ALA A 3 6.88 -1.94 -40.35
N GLU A 4 6.18 -1.31 -39.42
CA GLU A 4 6.62 -1.18 -38.03
C GLU A 4 6.83 -2.58 -37.48
N ARG A 5 8.09 -3.01 -37.52
CA ARG A 5 8.57 -4.19 -36.83
C ARG A 5 8.44 -3.89 -35.35
N ARG A 6 7.28 -4.21 -34.77
CA ARG A 6 7.11 -4.29 -33.32
C ARG A 6 8.17 -5.26 -32.84
N THR A 7 9.22 -4.72 -32.24
CA THR A 7 10.22 -5.50 -31.51
C THR A 7 9.43 -6.23 -30.44
N ALA A 8 9.25 -7.54 -30.60
CA ALA A 8 8.66 -8.36 -29.55
C ALA A 8 9.45 -8.07 -28.26
N PRO A 9 8.80 -7.79 -27.13
CA PRO A 9 9.51 -7.56 -25.88
C PRO A 9 10.43 -8.76 -25.68
N ALA A 10 11.73 -8.51 -25.53
CA ALA A 10 12.69 -9.57 -25.26
C ALA A 10 12.14 -10.35 -24.07
N LEU A 11 11.81 -11.63 -24.30
CA LEU A 11 11.40 -12.55 -23.24
C LEU A 11 12.53 -12.53 -22.22
N SER A 12 12.33 -11.74 -21.18
CA SER A 12 13.26 -11.66 -20.07
C SER A 12 13.10 -13.00 -19.39
N HIS A 13 14.00 -13.94 -19.69
CA HIS A 13 14.00 -15.27 -19.11
C HIS A 13 14.41 -15.16 -17.64
N GLY A 14 13.48 -14.71 -16.80
CA GLY A 14 13.67 -14.61 -15.37
C GLY A 14 12.83 -13.52 -14.71
N CYS A 15 12.86 -13.53 -13.37
CA CYS A 15 12.16 -12.56 -12.54
C CYS A 15 12.73 -11.15 -12.79
N ALA A 16 11.86 -10.16 -13.04
CA ALA A 16 12.26 -8.78 -13.28
C ALA A 16 12.97 -8.12 -12.08
N LEU A 17 12.75 -8.63 -10.86
CA LEU A 17 13.35 -8.07 -9.64
C LEU A 17 14.64 -8.77 -9.21
N CYS A 18 14.62 -10.10 -9.05
CA CYS A 18 15.76 -10.85 -8.52
C CYS A 18 16.56 -11.61 -9.59
N ALA A 19 16.18 -11.50 -10.87
CA ALA A 19 16.78 -12.24 -11.98
C ALA A 19 16.76 -13.78 -11.82
N ALA A 20 15.95 -14.32 -10.91
CA ALA A 20 15.78 -15.77 -10.76
C ALA A 20 15.34 -16.37 -12.10
N PRO A 21 15.96 -17.47 -12.56
CA PRO A 21 15.61 -18.09 -13.83
C PRO A 21 14.19 -18.68 -13.79
N GLY A 22 13.47 -18.58 -14.90
CA GLY A 22 12.10 -19.08 -15.05
C GLY A 22 11.29 -18.25 -16.04
N ASP A 23 10.11 -18.74 -16.42
CA ASP A 23 9.12 -17.97 -17.17
C ASP A 23 8.11 -17.37 -16.18
N PHE A 24 8.19 -16.06 -15.98
CA PHE A 24 7.29 -15.30 -15.11
C PHE A 24 6.44 -14.30 -15.92
N GLY A 25 6.43 -14.42 -17.26
CA GLY A 25 5.79 -13.48 -18.16
C GLY A 25 6.52 -12.13 -18.28
N PRO A 26 6.03 -11.23 -19.15
CA PRO A 26 6.61 -9.91 -19.35
C PRO A 26 6.41 -9.01 -18.12
N HIS A 27 7.40 -8.15 -17.85
CA HIS A 27 7.26 -7.09 -16.86
C HIS A 27 6.44 -5.93 -17.44
N ASN A 28 5.31 -5.62 -16.80
CA ASN A 28 4.47 -4.46 -17.06
C ASN A 28 4.60 -3.46 -15.89
N PRO A 29 5.18 -2.26 -16.12
CA PRO A 29 5.36 -1.24 -15.08
C PRO A 29 4.05 -0.76 -14.42
N THR A 30 2.90 -0.92 -15.07
CA THR A 30 1.59 -0.55 -14.49
C THR A 30 0.97 -1.66 -13.65
N GLU A 31 1.49 -2.88 -13.72
CA GLU A 31 1.08 -4.02 -12.92
C GLU A 31 2.21 -4.44 -11.99
N PRO A 32 2.19 -4.02 -10.70
CA PRO A 32 3.34 -4.13 -9.80
C PRO A 32 3.91 -5.53 -9.58
N ARG A 33 3.15 -6.58 -9.94
CA ARG A 33 3.51 -7.99 -9.75
C ARG A 33 3.85 -8.72 -11.04
N SER A 34 3.66 -8.10 -12.20
CA SER A 34 3.92 -8.70 -13.50
C SER A 34 5.41 -8.96 -13.70
N GLY A 35 5.76 -10.13 -14.25
CA GLY A 35 7.15 -10.54 -14.44
C GLY A 35 7.92 -10.88 -13.17
N LEU A 36 7.26 -10.97 -11.99
CA LEU A 36 7.91 -11.30 -10.72
C LEU A 36 7.73 -12.78 -10.35
N CYS A 37 8.78 -13.39 -9.80
CA CYS A 37 8.67 -14.72 -9.23
C CYS A 37 7.85 -14.73 -7.93
N PRO A 38 7.29 -15.88 -7.50
CA PRO A 38 6.51 -15.99 -6.27
C PRO A 38 7.25 -15.50 -5.02
N ALA A 39 8.57 -15.71 -4.93
CA ALA A 39 9.38 -15.25 -3.81
C ALA A 39 9.45 -13.72 -3.75
N CYS A 40 9.63 -13.04 -4.89
CA CYS A 40 9.61 -11.58 -4.95
C CYS A 40 8.21 -11.01 -4.70
N ILE A 41 7.16 -11.67 -5.18
CA ILE A 41 5.78 -11.31 -4.86
C ILE A 41 5.53 -11.44 -3.36
N ALA A 42 5.99 -12.52 -2.73
CA ALA A 42 5.87 -12.72 -1.29
C ALA A 42 6.68 -11.71 -0.48
N ALA A 43 7.91 -11.42 -0.89
CA ALA A 43 8.77 -10.42 -0.26
C ALA A 43 8.21 -8.99 -0.41
N GLY A 44 7.55 -8.69 -1.53
CA GLY A 44 6.88 -7.42 -1.79
C GLY A 44 5.46 -7.33 -1.26
N LYS A 45 4.88 -8.42 -0.73
CA LYS A 45 3.59 -8.37 -0.03
C LYS A 45 3.81 -7.68 1.32
N PRO A 46 3.02 -6.66 1.64
CA PRO A 46 3.02 -6.10 2.98
C PRO A 46 2.78 -7.22 4.00
N THR A 47 3.66 -7.35 4.98
CA THR A 47 3.39 -8.21 6.13
C THR A 47 2.25 -7.61 6.95
N ARG A 48 1.53 -8.43 7.72
CA ARG A 48 0.51 -7.94 8.66
C ARG A 48 1.09 -6.83 9.55
N ASN A 49 2.24 -7.08 10.17
CA ASN A 49 2.93 -6.08 11.00
C ASN A 49 3.28 -4.81 10.21
N GLY A 50 3.68 -4.95 8.93
CA GLY A 50 3.95 -3.79 8.07
C GLY A 50 2.70 -2.96 7.77
N LEU A 51 1.55 -3.59 7.56
CA LEU A 51 0.27 -2.90 7.40
C LEU A 51 -0.19 -2.23 8.68
N GLU A 52 -0.10 -2.91 9.82
CA GLU A 52 -0.43 -2.37 11.15
C GLU A 52 0.43 -1.14 11.45
N GLN A 53 1.74 -1.23 11.22
CA GLN A 53 2.66 -0.10 11.40
C GLN A 53 2.35 1.07 10.45
N ALA A 54 1.98 0.79 9.20
CA ALA A 54 1.59 1.85 8.25
C ALA A 54 0.33 2.59 8.72
N VAL A 55 -0.66 1.86 9.26
CA VAL A 55 -1.87 2.48 9.85
C VAL A 55 -1.50 3.38 11.04
N VAL A 56 -0.60 2.93 11.92
CA VAL A 56 -0.12 3.74 13.06
C VAL A 56 0.58 5.01 12.58
N ILE A 57 1.46 4.91 11.57
CA ILE A 57 2.18 6.07 11.02
C ILE A 57 1.20 7.09 10.44
N VAL A 58 0.26 6.66 9.59
CA VAL A 58 -0.72 7.56 8.96
C VAL A 58 -1.63 8.21 10.00
N ALA A 59 -2.06 7.44 11.01
CA ALA A 59 -2.85 7.98 12.11
C ALA A 59 -2.05 9.03 12.92
N GLY A 60 -0.79 8.75 13.25
CA GLY A 60 0.09 9.68 13.94
C GLY A 60 0.34 10.97 13.16
N GLN A 61 0.57 10.88 11.86
CA GLN A 61 0.70 12.06 10.98
C GLN A 61 -0.59 12.89 10.95
N THR A 62 -1.74 12.23 10.85
CA THR A 62 -3.05 12.91 10.86
C THR A 62 -3.26 13.65 12.19
N LEU A 63 -2.96 13.01 13.32
CA LEU A 63 -3.12 13.61 14.65
C LEU A 63 -2.13 14.77 14.85
N SER A 64 -0.88 14.62 14.43
CA SER A 64 0.12 15.70 14.48
C SER A 64 -0.33 16.92 13.66
N GLY A 65 -0.94 16.69 12.49
CA GLY A 65 -1.50 17.77 11.68
C GLY A 65 -2.69 18.49 12.33
N VAL A 66 -3.44 17.80 13.18
CA VAL A 66 -4.54 18.40 13.96
C VAL A 66 -4.01 19.15 15.18
N GLU A 67 -2.96 18.64 15.86
CA GLU A 67 -2.32 19.34 16.98
C GLU A 67 -1.69 20.67 16.55
N ALA A 68 -1.15 20.74 15.33
CA ALA A 68 -0.59 21.95 14.76
C ALA A 68 -1.64 22.90 14.14
N PHE A 69 -2.93 22.52 14.15
CA PHE A 69 -3.99 23.28 13.48
C PHE A 69 -4.44 24.49 14.31
N ASP A 70 -4.50 25.67 13.69
CA ASP A 70 -4.95 26.90 14.34
C ASP A 70 -6.47 26.96 14.44
N LEU A 71 -6.98 26.55 15.60
CA LEU A 71 -8.41 26.55 15.93
C LEU A 71 -9.04 27.94 15.95
N ALA A 72 -8.27 29.00 16.25
CA ALA A 72 -8.83 30.33 16.44
C ALA A 72 -9.30 30.97 15.13
N ASN A 73 -8.69 30.57 14.01
CA ASN A 73 -8.97 31.10 12.68
C ASN A 73 -9.59 30.07 11.72
N ALA A 74 -9.94 28.89 12.24
CA ALA A 74 -10.48 27.79 11.44
C ALA A 74 -11.86 28.10 10.87
N THR A 75 -12.04 27.83 9.58
CA THR A 75 -13.38 27.78 8.97
C THR A 75 -14.14 26.52 9.42
N PRO A 76 -15.48 26.53 9.39
CA PRO A 76 -16.29 25.33 9.68
C PRO A 76 -15.92 24.13 8.80
N GLU A 77 -15.58 24.35 7.53
CA GLU A 77 -15.19 23.32 6.57
C GLU A 77 -13.86 22.67 6.94
N GLU A 78 -12.86 23.47 7.33
CA GLU A 78 -11.56 22.97 7.80
C GLU A 78 -11.72 22.17 9.10
N LEU A 79 -12.52 22.69 10.05
CA LEU A 79 -12.80 21.98 11.29
C LEU A 79 -13.48 20.63 11.04
N ALA A 80 -14.46 20.59 10.14
CA ALA A 80 -15.14 19.34 9.75
C ALA A 80 -14.20 18.35 9.07
N TYR A 81 -13.30 18.84 8.21
CA TYR A 81 -12.27 18.02 7.56
C TYR A 81 -11.35 17.36 8.58
N HIS A 82 -10.80 18.15 9.51
CA HIS A 82 -9.88 17.68 10.55
C HIS A 82 -10.56 16.73 11.54
N LEU A 83 -11.77 17.05 12.01
CA LEU A 83 -12.55 16.14 12.87
C LEU A 83 -12.87 14.81 12.18
N GLY A 84 -13.21 14.86 10.89
CA GLY A 84 -13.39 13.66 10.05
C GLY A 84 -12.11 12.84 9.94
N GLY A 85 -10.96 13.49 9.83
CA GLY A 85 -9.63 12.87 9.88
C GLY A 85 -9.39 12.13 11.19
N VAL A 86 -9.55 12.81 12.33
CA VAL A 86 -9.39 12.23 13.67
C VAL A 86 -10.28 11.00 13.85
N LYS A 87 -11.57 11.11 13.49
CA LYS A 87 -12.52 9.99 13.59
C LYS A 87 -12.07 8.79 12.77
N ARG A 88 -11.63 9.00 11.52
CA ARG A 88 -11.16 7.91 10.65
C ARG A 88 -9.89 7.27 11.20
N SER A 89 -8.91 8.07 11.64
CA SER A 89 -7.66 7.57 12.21
C SER A 89 -7.88 6.78 13.49
N LEU A 90 -8.73 7.28 14.40
CA LEU A 90 -9.09 6.56 15.62
C LEU A 90 -9.80 5.24 15.30
N ARG A 91 -10.76 5.24 14.37
CA ARG A 91 -11.43 4.00 13.93
C ARG A 91 -10.43 2.99 13.39
N SER A 92 -9.51 3.42 12.53
CA SER A 92 -8.49 2.54 11.94
C SER A 92 -7.54 1.98 12.99
N LEU A 93 -7.12 2.78 13.99
CA LEU A 93 -6.33 2.29 15.11
C LEU A 93 -7.10 1.30 15.98
N LEU A 94 -8.35 1.59 16.33
CA LEU A 94 -9.20 0.69 17.12
C LEU A 94 -9.43 -0.65 16.40
N GLN A 95 -9.51 -0.65 15.07
CA GLN A 95 -9.62 -1.87 14.27
C GLN A 95 -8.35 -2.74 14.32
N LEU A 96 -7.17 -2.17 14.61
CA LEU A 96 -5.96 -2.96 14.84
C LEU A 96 -6.02 -3.72 16.18
N PHE A 97 -6.64 -3.12 17.19
CA PHE A 97 -6.73 -3.70 18.53
C PHE A 97 -8.01 -4.50 18.77
N ALA A 98 -9.00 -4.37 17.86
CA ALA A 98 -10.22 -5.14 17.94
C ALA A 98 -9.87 -6.64 17.80
N PRO A 99 -10.26 -7.49 18.75
CA PRO A 99 -10.10 -8.92 18.59
C PRO A 99 -10.86 -9.35 17.35
N VAL A 100 -10.16 -10.02 16.43
CA VAL A 100 -10.81 -10.71 15.31
C VAL A 100 -11.53 -11.90 15.93
N GLU A 101 -12.86 -11.81 16.10
CA GLU A 101 -13.68 -12.99 16.36
C GLU A 101 -13.53 -13.92 15.15
N GLY A 102 -12.61 -14.89 15.23
CA GLY A 102 -12.34 -15.80 14.12
C GLY A 102 -11.05 -16.62 14.13
N GLU A 103 -10.12 -16.40 15.06
CA GLU A 103 -8.96 -17.31 15.25
C GLU A 103 -8.92 -17.79 16.70
N GLY A 104 -9.96 -18.54 17.05
CA GLY A 104 -10.03 -19.36 18.25
C GLY A 104 -10.51 -20.75 17.88
N ASP A 105 -9.56 -21.68 17.83
CA ASP A 105 -9.72 -23.12 18.09
C ASP A 105 -10.44 -23.98 17.04
N ARG A 106 -9.66 -24.47 16.07
CA ARG A 106 -9.48 -25.91 15.75
C ARG A 106 -8.41 -26.14 14.69
#